data_AF-D7DKV1-F1
#
_entry.id   AF-D7DKV1-F1
#
_cell.length_a   1.000
_cell.length_b   1.000
_cell.length_c   1.000
_cell.angle_alpha   90.00
_cell.angle_beta   90.00
_cell.angle_gamma   90.00
#
_symmetry.space_group_name_H-M   'P 1'
#
loop_
_entity.id
_entity.type
_entity.pdbx_description
1 polymer ?
#
loop_
_entity_poly.entity_id
_entity_poly.type
_entity_poly.pdbx_seq_one_letter_code
_entity_poly.pdbx_strand_id
1 'polypeptide(L)'
;MSTFNNKSFWQGAVLIGLILLTRMNHFGDNVYLPDATLAALFLGGLLITRTSWLALAIVVAFGMDFYAMGWKGVSDYCMSLGYWGLIPTYAAVWGAGRWLAKREQPFAALPYATVGWAAASVAFVLSNAFWYSFSDKVDTLTVVEFTQRIAKYYTPYVGFALMYLAAAWLVVKALPKLNLGTNATSA
;
A
#
# COMPACT_ATOMS: atom_id res chain seq x y z
N MET A 1 -3.50 12.96 26.85
CA MET A 1 -4.79 12.38 26.42
C MET A 1 -5.06 12.88 25.01
N SER A 2 -4.77 12.07 23.98
CA SER A 2 -4.86 12.54 22.58
C SER A 2 -6.32 12.68 22.19
N THR A 3 -6.72 13.89 21.82
CA THR A 3 -8.04 14.16 21.25
C THR A 3 -8.22 13.30 20.01
N PHE A 4 -9.25 12.45 19.99
CA PHE A 4 -9.66 11.74 18.79
C PHE A 4 -10.00 12.77 17.70
N ASN A 5 -9.15 12.88 16.69
CA ASN A 5 -9.45 13.68 15.51
C ASN A 5 -10.43 12.89 14.63
N ASN A 6 -11.71 13.25 14.66
CA ASN A 6 -12.77 12.59 13.88
C ASN A 6 -12.42 12.48 12.40
N LYS A 7 -11.69 13.46 11.84
CA LYS A 7 -11.24 13.43 10.44
C LYS A 7 -10.25 12.30 10.17
N SER A 8 -9.23 12.13 11.03
CA SER A 8 -8.26 11.04 10.88
C SER A 8 -8.89 9.67 11.09
N PHE A 9 -9.94 9.58 11.92
CA PHE A 9 -10.70 8.35 12.08
C PHE A 9 -11.41 7.95 10.78
N TRP A 10 -12.18 8.86 10.18
CA TRP A 10 -12.89 8.57 8.92
C TRP A 10 -11.94 8.30 7.76
N GLN A 11 -10.83 9.04 7.66
CA GLN A 11 -9.78 8.76 6.68
C GLN A 11 -9.23 7.34 6.87
N GLY A 12 -8.90 6.96 8.10
CA GLY A 12 -8.43 5.62 8.41
C GLY A 12 -9.46 4.55 8.07
N ALA A 13 -10.72 4.74 8.46
CA ALA A 13 -11.80 3.80 8.20
C ALA A 13 -12.03 3.57 6.70
N VAL A 14 -12.03 4.64 5.89
CA VAL A 14 -12.15 4.54 4.42
C VAL A 14 -10.97 3.77 3.82
N LEU A 15 -9.75 4.07 4.24
CA LEU A 15 -8.55 3.39 3.73
C LEU A 15 -8.52 1.90 4.12
N ILE A 16 -8.92 1.57 5.35
CA ILE A 16 -9.06 0.18 5.80
C ILE A 16 -10.16 -0.54 5.02
N GLY A 17 -11.32 0.11 4.81
CA GLY A 17 -12.40 -0.42 3.98
C GLY A 17 -11.94 -0.71 2.55
N LEU A 18 -11.11 0.16 1.97
CA LEU A 18 -10.57 -0.04 0.63
C LEU A 18 -9.67 -1.28 0.56
N ILE A 19 -8.83 -1.52 1.59
CA ILE A 19 -8.02 -2.75 1.69
C ILE A 19 -8.93 -3.98 1.77
N LEU A 20 -9.91 -3.97 2.67
CA LEU A 20 -10.86 -5.09 2.85
C LEU A 20 -11.57 -5.49 1.56
N LEU A 21 -11.97 -4.50 0.76
CA LEU A 21 -12.75 -4.71 -0.46
C LEU A 21 -11.91 -5.17 -1.66
N THR A 22 -10.63 -4.80 -1.71
CA THR A 22 -9.79 -5.00 -2.90
C THR A 22 -8.72 -6.07 -2.73
N ARG A 23 -8.39 -6.46 -1.50
CA ARG A 23 -7.34 -7.45 -1.20
C ARG A 23 -7.78 -8.90 -1.37
N MET A 24 -8.94 -9.13 -1.99
CA MET A 24 -9.45 -10.48 -2.26
C MET A 24 -8.72 -11.18 -3.42
N ASN A 25 -8.13 -10.40 -4.35
CA ASN A 25 -7.32 -10.90 -5.47
C ASN A 25 -6.25 -9.86 -5.83
N HIS A 26 -4.97 -10.27 -5.92
CA HIS A 26 -3.85 -9.34 -6.09
C HIS A 26 -3.89 -8.53 -7.39
N PHE A 27 -4.39 -9.10 -8.48
CA PHE A 27 -4.40 -8.45 -9.80
C PHE A 27 -5.77 -7.99 -10.28
N GLY A 28 -6.81 -8.23 -9.47
CA GLY A 28 -8.19 -8.10 -9.92
C GLY A 28 -8.55 -9.09 -11.04
N ASP A 29 -9.83 -9.14 -11.38
CA ASP A 29 -10.37 -9.84 -12.55
C ASP A 29 -11.68 -9.14 -12.98
N ASN A 30 -12.51 -9.76 -13.83
CA ASN A 30 -13.77 -9.16 -14.27
C ASN A 30 -14.77 -8.88 -13.13
N VAL A 31 -14.52 -9.44 -11.93
CA VAL A 31 -15.38 -9.34 -10.74
C VAL A 31 -14.71 -8.54 -9.62
N TYR A 32 -13.37 -8.62 -9.49
CA TYR A 32 -12.63 -7.98 -8.41
C TYR A 32 -11.74 -6.82 -8.91
N LEU A 33 -11.81 -5.69 -8.21
CA LEU A 33 -10.87 -4.59 -8.40
C LEU A 33 -9.45 -4.99 -7.97
N PRO A 34 -8.40 -4.41 -8.56
CA PRO A 34 -7.01 -4.67 -8.14
C PRO A 34 -6.75 -4.17 -6.71
N ASP A 35 -5.80 -4.80 -6.02
CA ASP A 35 -5.45 -4.50 -4.63
C ASP A 35 -5.01 -3.03 -4.43
N ALA A 36 -5.72 -2.32 -3.55
CA ALA A 36 -5.46 -0.92 -3.23
C ALA A 36 -4.45 -0.73 -2.07
N THR A 37 -3.92 -1.79 -1.48
CA THR A 37 -3.16 -1.74 -0.22
C THR A 37 -2.00 -0.75 -0.24
N LEU A 38 -1.19 -0.72 -1.30
CA LEU A 38 -0.06 0.22 -1.40
C LEU A 38 -0.51 1.67 -1.44
N ALA A 39 -1.56 1.97 -2.23
CA ALA A 39 -2.12 3.31 -2.29
C ALA A 39 -2.73 3.72 -0.94
N ALA A 40 -3.43 2.79 -0.29
CA ALA A 40 -4.05 3.01 1.02
C ALA A 40 -2.99 3.30 2.10
N LEU A 41 -1.88 2.55 2.11
CA LEU A 41 -0.76 2.77 3.02
C LEU A 41 -0.05 4.10 2.75
N PHE A 42 0.18 4.44 1.49
CA PHE A 42 0.79 5.72 1.11
C PHE A 42 -0.08 6.90 1.54
N LEU A 43 -1.37 6.85 1.25
CA LEU A 43 -2.35 7.86 1.66
C LEU A 43 -2.52 7.89 3.19
N GLY A 44 -2.49 6.74 3.85
CA GLY A 44 -2.52 6.66 5.31
C GLY A 44 -1.32 7.39 5.92
N GLY A 45 -0.12 7.13 5.39
CA GLY A 45 1.09 7.85 5.76
C GLY A 45 0.98 9.36 5.45
N LEU A 46 0.39 9.73 4.32
CA LEU A 46 0.21 11.12 3.93
C LEU A 46 -0.78 11.85 4.87
N LEU A 47 -1.89 11.23 5.23
CA LEU A 47 -3.04 11.87 5.87
C LEU A 47 -3.08 11.70 7.40
N ILE A 48 -2.53 10.60 7.94
CA ILE A 48 -2.73 10.17 9.33
C ILE A 48 -1.39 10.11 10.06
N THR A 49 -1.27 10.84 11.17
CA THR A 49 -0.05 10.88 12.00
C THR A 49 0.10 9.67 12.93
N ARG A 50 -1.02 9.06 13.34
CA ARG A 50 -1.07 7.99 14.32
C ARG A 50 -0.69 6.64 13.68
N THR A 51 0.46 6.09 14.06
CA THR A 51 1.03 4.84 13.52
C THR A 51 0.21 3.59 13.83
N SER A 52 -0.73 3.60 14.78
CA SER A 52 -1.61 2.45 15.02
C SER A 52 -2.48 2.11 13.81
N TRP A 53 -2.73 3.06 12.90
CA TRP A 53 -3.43 2.79 11.63
C TRP A 53 -2.60 1.97 10.64
N LEU A 54 -1.27 2.13 10.65
CA LEU A 54 -0.38 1.25 9.89
C LEU A 54 -0.48 -0.18 10.43
N ALA A 55 -0.41 -0.35 11.76
CA ALA A 55 -0.55 -1.67 12.37
C ALA A 55 -1.90 -2.32 12.04
N LEU A 56 -3.00 -1.56 12.10
CA LEU A 56 -4.31 -2.04 11.71
C LEU A 56 -4.37 -2.42 10.22
N ALA A 57 -3.79 -1.61 9.33
CA ALA A 57 -3.72 -1.91 7.90
C ALA A 57 -2.96 -3.21 7.62
N ILE A 58 -1.84 -3.45 8.33
CA ILE A 58 -1.07 -4.70 8.24
C ILE A 58 -1.92 -5.89 8.71
N VAL A 59 -2.56 -5.78 9.88
CA VAL A 59 -3.40 -6.85 10.44
C VAL A 59 -4.56 -7.18 9.50
N VAL A 60 -5.23 -6.16 8.96
CA VAL A 60 -6.32 -6.32 8.00
C VAL A 60 -5.81 -6.97 6.73
N ALA A 61 -4.69 -6.50 6.19
CA ALA A 61 -4.09 -7.07 4.99
C ALA A 61 -3.80 -8.57 5.15
N PHE A 62 -3.19 -8.95 6.27
CA PHE A 62 -2.85 -10.34 6.54
C PHE A 62 -4.10 -11.17 6.79
N GLY A 63 -5.07 -10.64 7.56
CA GLY A 63 -6.35 -11.30 7.80
C GLY A 63 -7.09 -11.61 6.50
N MET A 64 -7.04 -10.69 5.52
CA MET A 64 -7.62 -10.90 4.20
C MET A 64 -6.90 -12.00 3.41
N ASP A 65 -5.57 -12.06 3.48
CA ASP A 65 -4.79 -13.09 2.81
C ASP A 65 -5.10 -14.48 3.40
N PHE A 66 -5.21 -14.61 4.73
CA PHE A 66 -5.64 -15.84 5.40
C PHE A 66 -7.09 -16.22 5.07
N TYR A 67 -8.00 -15.25 5.02
CA TYR A 67 -9.38 -15.47 4.63
C TYR A 67 -9.50 -15.98 3.18
N ALA A 68 -8.74 -15.39 2.25
CA ALA A 68 -8.72 -15.82 0.86
C ALA A 68 -8.22 -17.26 0.70
N MET A 69 -7.19 -17.67 1.45
CA MET A 69 -6.74 -19.06 1.45
C MET A 69 -7.80 -20.01 2.01
N GLY A 70 -8.35 -19.69 3.20
CA GLY A 70 -9.26 -20.59 3.91
C GLY A 70 -10.64 -20.72 3.25
N TRP A 71 -11.19 -19.62 2.73
CA TRP A 71 -12.59 -19.58 2.28
C TRP A 71 -12.76 -19.43 0.77
N LYS A 72 -11.74 -18.94 0.05
CA LYS A 72 -11.76 -18.78 -1.41
C LYS A 72 -10.89 -19.81 -2.13
N GLY A 73 -10.19 -20.68 -1.40
CA GLY A 73 -9.33 -21.72 -1.97
C GLY A 73 -8.13 -21.16 -2.74
N VAL A 74 -7.70 -19.93 -2.42
CA VAL A 74 -6.48 -19.35 -3.00
C VAL A 74 -5.29 -20.18 -2.54
N SER A 75 -4.37 -20.47 -3.47
CA SER A 75 -3.17 -21.23 -3.16
C SER A 75 -2.32 -20.55 -2.08
N ASP A 76 -1.78 -21.35 -1.17
CA ASP A 76 -0.82 -20.96 -0.15
C ASP A 76 0.61 -20.73 -0.70
N TYR A 77 0.79 -20.71 -2.02
CA TYR A 77 2.11 -20.53 -2.64
C TYR A 77 2.85 -19.28 -2.14
N CYS A 78 2.12 -18.20 -1.85
CA CYS A 78 2.70 -16.96 -1.31
C CYS A 78 3.07 -17.06 0.18
N MET A 79 2.67 -18.13 0.88
CA MET A 79 2.92 -18.33 2.29
C MET A 79 4.24 -19.07 2.51
N SER A 80 5.28 -18.29 2.77
CA SER A 80 6.58 -18.74 3.21
C SER A 80 7.16 -17.75 4.22
N LEU A 81 8.37 -17.98 4.74
CA LEU A 81 9.01 -17.00 5.63
C LEU A 81 9.22 -15.64 4.92
N GLY A 82 9.33 -15.63 3.58
CA GLY A 82 9.39 -14.42 2.77
C GLY A 82 8.15 -13.52 2.87
N TYR A 83 6.97 -14.07 3.19
CA TYR A 83 5.72 -13.31 3.35
C TYR A 83 5.83 -12.22 4.42
N TRP A 84 6.60 -12.46 5.49
CA TRP A 84 6.81 -11.49 6.56
C TRP A 84 7.56 -10.22 6.09
N GLY A 85 8.23 -10.28 4.93
CA GLY A 85 8.80 -9.11 4.25
C GLY A 85 7.78 -8.04 3.87
N LEU A 86 6.49 -8.35 3.89
CA LEU A 86 5.42 -7.36 3.70
C LEU A 86 5.37 -6.32 4.82
N ILE A 87 5.77 -6.66 6.06
CA ILE A 87 5.78 -5.72 7.18
C ILE A 87 6.72 -4.53 6.91
N PRO A 88 8.04 -4.74 6.65
CA PRO A 88 8.94 -3.63 6.32
C PRO A 88 8.58 -2.95 5.00
N THR A 89 8.03 -3.70 4.04
CA THR A 89 7.49 -3.15 2.79
C THR A 89 6.38 -2.11 3.03
N TYR A 90 5.37 -2.48 3.83
CA TYR A 90 4.26 -1.60 4.15
C TYR A 90 4.69 -0.41 5.02
N ALA A 91 5.63 -0.62 5.92
CA ALA A 91 6.24 0.45 6.70
C ALA A 91 6.98 1.47 5.80
N ALA A 92 7.71 1.02 4.78
CA ALA A 92 8.41 1.88 3.84
C ALA A 92 7.43 2.76 3.03
N VAL A 93 6.33 2.17 2.54
CA VAL A 93 5.29 2.90 1.78
C VAL A 93 4.60 3.93 2.65
N TRP A 94 4.21 3.57 3.87
CA TRP A 94 3.64 4.50 4.84
C TRP A 94 4.64 5.63 5.17
N GLY A 95 5.92 5.28 5.36
CA GLY A 95 7.01 6.21 5.60
C GLY A 95 7.16 7.25 4.48
N ALA A 96 7.09 6.82 3.22
CA ALA A 96 7.13 7.70 2.06
C ALA A 96 5.96 8.71 2.07
N GLY A 97 4.74 8.24 2.38
CA GLY A 97 3.58 9.12 2.57
C GLY A 97 3.80 10.13 3.70
N ARG A 98 4.28 9.68 4.86
CA ARG A 98 4.58 10.54 6.03
C ARG A 98 5.69 11.55 5.72
N TRP A 99 6.65 11.19 4.89
CA TRP A 99 7.73 12.08 4.44
C TRP A 99 7.19 13.15 3.48
N LEU A 100 6.31 12.78 2.54
CA LEU A 100 5.68 13.73 1.62
C LEU A 100 4.77 14.70 2.39
N ALA A 101 4.08 14.24 3.43
CA ALA A 101 3.21 15.05 4.28
C ALA A 101 3.92 16.25 4.94
N LYS A 102 5.25 16.22 5.05
CA LYS A 102 6.08 17.28 5.65
C LYS A 102 6.57 18.30 4.63
N ARG A 103 6.23 18.14 3.34
CA ARG A 103 6.56 19.11 2.28
C ARG A 103 5.51 20.21 2.22
N GLU A 104 5.88 21.37 1.68
CA GLU A 104 4.98 22.53 1.61
C GLU A 104 3.72 22.26 0.78
N GLN A 105 3.86 21.54 -0.34
CA GLN A 105 2.78 21.23 -1.27
C GLN A 105 2.66 19.71 -1.50
N PRO A 106 2.20 18.94 -0.50
CA PRO A 106 2.19 17.47 -0.57
C PRO A 106 1.28 16.90 -1.67
N PHE A 107 0.31 17.70 -2.13
CA PHE A 107 -0.62 17.36 -3.23
C PHE A 107 -0.30 18.11 -4.54
N ALA A 108 0.86 18.74 -4.67
CA ALA A 108 1.34 19.16 -5.98
C ALA A 108 1.53 17.92 -6.86
N ALA A 109 1.07 17.96 -8.11
CA ALA A 109 0.97 16.79 -8.99
C ALA A 109 2.31 16.05 -9.12
N LEU A 110 3.40 16.80 -9.37
CA LEU A 110 4.71 16.22 -9.62
C LEU A 110 5.30 15.54 -8.36
N PRO A 111 5.45 16.20 -7.19
CA PRO A 111 5.89 15.52 -5.96
C PRO A 111 5.00 14.33 -5.57
N TYR A 112 3.69 14.47 -5.68
CA TYR A 112 2.75 13.41 -5.33
C TYR A 112 2.93 12.17 -6.22
N ALA A 113 2.96 12.36 -7.55
CA ALA A 113 3.12 11.26 -8.50
C ALA A 113 4.50 10.59 -8.40
N THR A 114 5.57 11.39 -8.29
CA THR A 114 6.95 10.87 -8.22
C THR A 114 7.21 10.07 -6.95
N VAL A 115 6.74 10.56 -5.80
CA VAL A 115 6.94 9.90 -4.51
C VAL A 115 6.02 8.68 -4.38
N GLY A 116 4.80 8.74 -4.93
CA GLY A 116 3.92 7.58 -5.03
C GLY A 116 4.52 6.47 -5.91
N TRP A 117 5.05 6.83 -7.09
CA TRP A 117 5.73 5.89 -7.99
C TRP A 117 6.97 5.27 -7.33
N ALA A 118 7.80 6.09 -6.68
CA ALA A 118 8.99 5.63 -5.98
C ALA A 118 8.63 4.69 -4.83
N ALA A 119 7.62 5.01 -4.02
CA ALA A 119 7.16 4.17 -2.93
C ALA A 119 6.66 2.80 -3.42
N ALA A 120 5.84 2.78 -4.47
CA ALA A 120 5.36 1.54 -5.06
C ALA A 120 6.50 0.71 -5.69
N SER A 121 7.46 1.35 -6.34
CA SER A 121 8.64 0.67 -6.92
C SER A 121 9.55 0.08 -5.85
N VAL A 122 9.81 0.82 -4.77
CA VAL A 122 10.55 0.31 -3.60
C VAL A 122 9.80 -0.86 -2.98
N ALA A 123 8.47 -0.78 -2.87
CA ALA A 123 7.68 -1.88 -2.35
C ALA A 123 7.79 -3.15 -3.20
N PHE A 124 7.77 -3.00 -4.53
CA PHE A 124 7.98 -4.11 -5.45
C PHE A 124 9.33 -4.78 -5.22
N VAL A 125 10.41 -4.00 -5.19
CA VAL A 125 11.76 -4.53 -5.00
C VAL A 125 11.91 -5.16 -3.62
N LEU A 126 11.45 -4.49 -2.56
CA LEU A 126 11.64 -4.94 -1.19
C LEU A 126 10.86 -6.23 -0.90
N SER A 127 9.59 -6.29 -1.29
CA SER A 127 8.77 -7.49 -1.10
C SER A 127 9.36 -8.70 -1.86
N ASN A 128 9.81 -8.51 -3.10
CA ASN A 128 10.43 -9.58 -3.87
C ASN A 128 11.82 -9.96 -3.35
N ALA A 129 12.61 -9.02 -2.83
CA ALA A 129 13.89 -9.32 -2.21
C ALA A 129 13.71 -10.19 -0.95
N PHE A 130 12.76 -9.85 -0.08
CA PHE A 130 12.42 -10.71 1.06
C PHE A 130 11.90 -12.08 0.63
N TRP A 131 11.04 -12.12 -0.40
CA TRP A 131 10.56 -13.39 -0.94
C TRP A 131 11.74 -14.25 -1.41
N TYR A 132 12.60 -13.71 -2.27
CA TYR A 132 13.78 -14.42 -2.78
C TYR A 132 14.71 -14.91 -1.67
N SER A 133 14.96 -14.08 -0.66
CA SER A 133 15.91 -14.42 0.41
C SER A 133 15.41 -15.47 1.40
N PHE A 134 14.10 -15.58 1.61
CA PHE A 134 13.55 -16.36 2.74
C PHE A 134 12.50 -17.41 2.35
N SER A 135 12.11 -17.51 1.07
CA SER A 135 11.10 -18.47 0.65
C SER A 135 11.70 -19.76 0.13
N ASP A 136 11.22 -20.87 0.68
CA ASP A 136 11.44 -22.24 0.18
C ASP A 136 10.89 -22.43 -1.25
N LYS A 137 9.92 -21.63 -1.69
CA LYS A 137 9.32 -21.77 -3.03
C LYS A 137 10.21 -21.37 -4.21
N VAL A 138 11.31 -20.66 -3.95
CA VAL A 138 12.21 -20.11 -4.99
C VAL A 138 13.68 -20.34 -4.67
N ASP A 139 13.97 -21.19 -3.69
CA ASP A 139 15.33 -21.47 -3.18
C ASP A 139 16.25 -22.12 -4.22
N THR A 140 15.68 -22.76 -5.24
CA THR A 140 16.43 -23.32 -6.38
C THR A 140 16.74 -22.32 -7.48
N LEU A 141 16.22 -21.08 -7.43
CA LEU A 141 16.39 -20.09 -8.51
C LEU A 141 17.61 -19.22 -8.27
N THR A 142 18.33 -18.90 -9.34
CA THR A 142 19.30 -17.80 -9.31
C THR A 142 18.59 -16.45 -9.24
N VAL A 143 19.31 -15.41 -8.78
CA VAL A 143 18.81 -14.02 -8.77
C VAL A 143 18.31 -13.59 -10.15
N VAL A 144 19.02 -13.97 -11.22
CA VAL A 144 18.67 -13.60 -12.59
C VAL A 144 17.36 -14.26 -13.02
N GLU A 145 17.22 -15.57 -12.80
CA GLU A 145 16.00 -16.31 -13.15
C GLU A 145 14.80 -15.81 -12.35
N PHE A 146 14.97 -15.57 -11.05
CA PHE A 146 13.92 -14.99 -10.22
C PHE A 146 13.49 -13.61 -10.75
N THR A 147 14.45 -12.72 -11.02
CA THR A 147 14.19 -11.37 -11.54
C THR A 147 13.42 -11.42 -12.87
N GLN A 148 13.82 -12.30 -13.79
CA GLN A 148 13.13 -12.48 -15.07
C GLN A 148 11.68 -12.96 -14.88
N ARG A 149 11.43 -13.86 -13.92
CA ARG A 149 10.07 -14.36 -13.61
C ARG A 149 9.16 -13.28 -13.03
N ILE A 150 9.70 -12.40 -12.18
CA ILE A 150 8.89 -11.37 -11.52
C ILE A 150 8.73 -10.09 -12.34
N ALA A 151 9.61 -9.83 -13.33
CA ALA A 151 9.61 -8.58 -14.09
C ALA A 151 8.24 -8.23 -14.69
N LYS A 152 7.51 -9.24 -15.17
CA LYS A 152 6.15 -9.08 -15.71
C LYS A 152 5.14 -8.50 -14.72
N TYR A 153 5.39 -8.63 -13.41
CA TYR A 153 4.50 -8.12 -12.36
C TYR A 153 4.76 -6.66 -11.99
N TYR A 154 5.89 -6.07 -12.40
CA TYR A 154 6.23 -4.69 -12.02
C TYR A 154 5.18 -3.68 -12.50
N THR A 155 4.85 -3.71 -13.79
CA THR A 155 3.89 -2.79 -14.40
C THR A 155 2.51 -2.83 -13.74
N PRO A 156 1.84 -4.00 -13.58
CA PRO A 156 0.55 -4.02 -12.89
C PRO A 156 0.67 -3.64 -11.40
N TYR A 157 1.73 -4.07 -10.70
CA TYR A 157 1.93 -3.78 -9.28
C TYR A 157 2.04 -2.27 -9.00
N VAL A 158 2.90 -1.57 -9.75
CA VAL A 158 3.07 -0.12 -9.62
C VAL A 158 1.89 0.62 -10.25
N GLY A 159 1.39 0.15 -11.40
CA GLY A 159 0.29 0.76 -12.14
C GLY A 159 -1.00 0.83 -11.35
N PHE A 160 -1.39 -0.25 -10.66
CA PHE A 160 -2.60 -0.25 -9.83
C PHE A 160 -2.48 0.68 -8.62
N ALA A 161 -1.31 0.72 -7.97
CA ALA A 161 -1.06 1.70 -6.91
C ALA A 161 -1.22 3.13 -7.43
N LEU A 162 -0.59 3.46 -8.57
CA LEU A 162 -0.69 4.78 -9.18
C LEU A 162 -2.10 5.13 -9.65
N MET A 163 -2.87 4.16 -10.13
CA MET A 163 -4.27 4.34 -10.52
C MET A 163 -5.11 4.83 -9.32
N TYR A 164 -5.01 4.17 -8.17
CA TYR A 164 -5.72 4.60 -6.95
C TYR A 164 -5.22 5.95 -6.43
N LEU A 165 -3.91 6.22 -6.50
CA LEU A 165 -3.36 7.51 -6.11
C LEU A 165 -3.83 8.64 -7.04
N ALA A 166 -3.91 8.39 -8.35
CA ALA A 166 -4.46 9.35 -9.31
C ALA A 166 -5.94 9.64 -9.03
N ALA A 167 -6.74 8.61 -8.76
CA ALA A 167 -8.14 8.79 -8.35
C ALA A 167 -8.26 9.62 -7.06
N ALA A 168 -7.46 9.31 -6.03
CA ALA A 168 -7.44 10.08 -4.78
C ALA A 168 -7.03 11.54 -5.01
N TRP A 169 -6.03 11.78 -5.86
CA TRP A 169 -5.59 13.14 -6.22
C TRP A 169 -6.68 13.92 -6.94
N LEU A 170 -7.40 13.30 -7.89
CA LEU A 170 -8.52 13.91 -8.59
C LEU A 170 -9.65 14.27 -7.61
N VAL A 171 -9.97 13.40 -6.65
CA VAL A 171 -10.96 13.69 -5.59
C VAL A 171 -10.54 14.92 -4.77
N VAL A 172 -9.27 15.00 -4.36
CA VAL A 172 -8.73 16.17 -3.62
C VAL A 172 -8.87 17.45 -4.44
N LYS A 173 -8.62 17.40 -5.75
CA LYS A 173 -8.71 18.58 -6.63
C LYS A 173 -10.14 18.98 -6.98
N ALA A 174 -11.02 18.02 -7.22
CA ALA A 174 -12.42 18.26 -7.55
C ALA A 174 -13.23 18.73 -6.33
N LEU A 175 -12.83 18.30 -5.13
CA LEU A 175 -13.53 18.61 -3.89
C LEU A 175 -12.59 19.34 -2.93
N PRO A 176 -12.20 20.61 -3.20
CA PRO A 176 -11.30 21.36 -2.33
C PRO A 176 -11.86 21.58 -0.91
N LYS A 177 -13.19 21.45 -0.74
CA LYS A 177 -13.89 21.48 0.57
C LYS A 177 -13.74 20.17 1.35
N LEU A 178 -13.41 19.04 0.70
CA LEU A 178 -12.87 17.86 1.35
C LEU A 178 -11.47 18.24 1.80
N ASN A 179 -11.40 18.97 2.90
CA ASN A 179 -10.17 19.42 3.51
C ASN A 179 -9.46 18.17 4.03
N LEU A 180 -8.77 17.43 3.17
CA LEU A 180 -7.94 16.28 3.47
C LEU A 180 -6.56 16.71 4.01
N GLY A 181 -6.34 18.02 4.15
CA GLY A 181 -5.09 18.64 4.54
C GLY A 181 -4.40 17.96 5.72
N THR A 182 -3.10 17.78 5.57
CA THR A 182 -2.18 17.51 6.66
C THR A 182 -2.27 18.65 7.66
N ASN A 183 -2.29 18.34 8.95
CA ASN A 183 -2.04 19.35 9.97
C ASN A 183 -0.56 19.75 9.86
N ALA A 184 -0.22 20.58 8.86
CA ALA A 184 1.02 21.31 8.89
C ALA A 184 0.89 22.26 10.08
N THR A 185 1.68 21.96 11.12
CA THR A 185 1.89 22.85 12.25
C THR A 185 2.27 24.21 11.72
N SER A 186 1.40 25.19 11.94
CA SER A 186 1.79 26.59 12.05
C SER A 186 2.87 26.68 13.12
N ALA A 187 4.12 26.83 12.67
CA ALA A 187 5.26 27.28 13.45
C ALA A 187 5.82 28.50 12.73
#